data_AF-A0A163PR81-F1
#
_entry.id   AF-A0A163PR81-F1
#
_cell.length_a   1.000
_cell.length_b   1.000
_cell.length_c   1.000
_cell.angle_alpha   90.00
_cell.angle_beta   90.00
_cell.angle_gamma   90.00
#
_symmetry.space_group_name_H-M   'P 1'
#
loop_
_entity.id
_entity.type
_entity.pdbx_description
1 polymer ?
#
loop_
_entity_poly.entity_id
_entity_poly.type
_entity_poly.pdbx_seq_one_letter_code
_entity_poly.pdbx_strand_id
1 'polypeptide(L)'
;MGRRSVGGCRYPHGVTETPQPTRLHPLYVAVTVLFVVLVALALWATARGDVRAGEQGDEREAPADPAPSEDARIRADVERDLGTIEGVESATIQVFEEGMLENAPPPSPAVTIDLESFRTPEDTQATVDAVYGILAGSGLSGPPTVTVVDTLPGTKATLTLEPAGPGDPAVHDAVAFLDAGATSVHLTADNAAVSGRDPAALPGLAEVAGTLARPLNSLSTDGYGAMYTSSVDPVPPPLPAVQLLAEAGSRDETTQTVYEVRSPTGNPVPLLTVYVDGPPAPVADRLRASGQADLLGSAIAFTVYGSQTSESGFVSDRELVSTDPANDEADAAAAAADGVPPCTGQDLRAGVTGFDAAAGSRFLTVTAENVTDAPCALDGRPGLSFLRASGTVPDVLSEPEIPGQSPVRIVVPPGGVATSQLRWGAMSTANDPDQTTSVLVTTVPGADEARLRVTDVPSAESGVDILEGARVVVGDWVRASS
;
A
#
# COMPACT_ATOMS: atom_id res chain seq x y z
N MET A 1 20.71 -41.97 -64.24
CA MET A 1 21.82 -41.89 -63.27
C MET A 1 21.58 -40.69 -62.37
N GLY A 2 21.54 -40.88 -61.04
CA GLY A 2 21.80 -39.84 -60.04
C GLY A 2 20.61 -39.05 -59.45
N ARG A 3 19.77 -39.68 -58.61
CA ARG A 3 18.99 -38.96 -57.59
C ARG A 3 19.94 -38.65 -56.41
N ARG A 4 20.11 -37.37 -56.05
CA ARG A 4 20.84 -36.95 -54.84
C ARG A 4 19.89 -36.99 -53.63
N SER A 5 20.37 -37.62 -52.57
CA SER A 5 19.73 -37.74 -51.25
C SER A 5 19.93 -36.46 -50.46
N VAL A 6 18.86 -35.94 -49.86
CA VAL A 6 18.91 -34.80 -48.91
C VAL A 6 19.13 -35.38 -47.51
N GLY A 7 20.22 -34.94 -46.87
CA GLY A 7 20.66 -35.41 -45.57
C GLY A 7 19.73 -34.97 -44.43
N GLY A 8 19.45 -35.90 -43.52
CA GLY A 8 18.70 -35.66 -42.30
C GLY A 8 19.52 -34.95 -41.24
N CYS A 9 18.88 -33.97 -40.58
CA CYS A 9 19.34 -33.37 -39.35
C CYS A 9 19.20 -34.36 -38.19
N ARG A 10 20.32 -34.73 -37.55
CA ARG A 10 20.32 -35.37 -36.23
C ARG A 10 20.36 -34.28 -35.15
N TYR A 11 19.30 -34.17 -34.37
CA TYR A 11 19.35 -33.51 -33.06
C TYR A 11 20.04 -34.45 -32.06
N PRO A 12 21.01 -33.98 -31.25
CA PRO A 12 21.57 -34.78 -30.18
C PRO A 12 20.58 -34.90 -29.00
N HIS A 13 20.69 -36.04 -28.34
CA HIS A 13 19.85 -36.53 -27.25
C HIS A 13 19.78 -35.59 -26.04
N GLY A 14 18.63 -35.64 -25.37
CA GLY A 14 18.30 -34.83 -24.20
C GLY A 14 19.17 -35.14 -22.97
N VAL A 15 19.48 -34.07 -22.26
CA VAL A 15 20.02 -34.09 -20.91
C VAL A 15 18.82 -33.96 -19.98
N THR A 16 18.47 -35.05 -19.30
CA THR A 16 17.57 -35.02 -18.14
C THR A 16 18.33 -34.41 -16.97
N GLU A 17 18.15 -33.12 -16.72
CA GLU A 17 18.57 -32.52 -15.46
C GLU A 17 17.62 -32.98 -14.35
N THR A 18 18.16 -33.69 -13.37
CA THR A 18 17.49 -33.99 -12.12
C THR A 18 17.28 -32.68 -11.34
N PRO A 19 16.06 -32.41 -10.83
CA PRO A 19 15.81 -31.22 -10.02
C PRO A 19 16.73 -31.26 -8.79
N GLN A 20 17.58 -30.25 -8.65
CA GLN A 20 18.38 -30.09 -7.44
C GLN A 20 17.44 -29.72 -6.29
N PRO A 21 17.56 -30.35 -5.11
CA PRO A 21 16.79 -29.95 -3.94
C PRO A 21 17.16 -28.51 -3.58
N THR A 22 16.14 -27.69 -3.36
CA THR A 22 16.24 -26.33 -2.83
C THR A 22 17.16 -26.32 -1.62
N ARG A 23 18.38 -25.80 -1.80
CA ARG A 23 19.31 -25.55 -0.70
C ARG A 23 18.72 -24.40 0.12
N LEU A 24 18.08 -24.73 1.23
CA LEU A 24 17.79 -23.78 2.30
C LEU A 24 19.09 -23.04 2.64
N HIS A 25 19.11 -21.74 2.39
CA HIS A 25 20.26 -20.90 2.68
C HIS A 25 20.64 -21.08 4.16
N PRO A 26 21.91 -21.37 4.51
CA PRO A 26 22.33 -21.62 5.89
C PRO A 26 22.03 -20.45 6.85
N LEU A 27 21.77 -19.27 6.30
CA LEU A 27 21.37 -18.07 7.04
C LEU A 27 19.95 -18.16 7.60
N TYR A 28 19.00 -18.78 6.88
CA TYR A 28 17.63 -18.99 7.37
C TYR A 28 17.58 -19.96 8.54
N VAL A 29 18.36 -21.04 8.49
CA VAL A 29 18.45 -22.00 9.61
C VAL A 29 19.03 -21.32 10.85
N ALA A 30 20.04 -20.46 10.69
CA ALA A 30 20.64 -19.72 11.81
C ALA A 30 19.64 -18.74 12.45
N VAL A 31 18.84 -18.02 11.64
CA VAL A 31 17.83 -17.07 12.14
C VAL A 31 16.70 -17.80 12.87
N THR A 32 16.19 -18.92 12.33
CA THR A 32 15.12 -19.69 12.99
C THR A 32 15.60 -20.28 14.31
N VAL A 33 16.82 -20.81 14.37
CA VAL A 33 17.40 -21.34 15.61
C VAL A 33 17.60 -20.23 16.65
N LEU A 34 18.09 -19.05 16.23
CA LEU A 34 18.27 -17.91 17.13
C LEU A 34 16.93 -17.44 17.70
N PHE A 35 15.88 -17.36 16.88
CA PHE A 35 14.54 -16.97 17.31
C PHE A 35 13.98 -17.93 18.36
N VAL A 36 14.07 -19.25 18.13
CA VAL A 36 13.61 -20.27 19.09
C VAL A 36 14.38 -20.18 20.41
N VAL A 37 15.70 -19.92 20.36
CA VAL A 37 16.53 -19.74 21.57
C VAL A 37 16.12 -18.49 22.35
N LEU A 38 15.83 -17.38 21.66
CA LEU A 38 15.39 -16.14 22.31
C LEU A 38 14.00 -16.28 22.95
N VAL A 39 13.05 -16.93 22.27
CA VAL A 39 11.72 -17.22 22.85
C VAL A 39 11.83 -18.13 24.05
N ALA A 40 12.65 -19.19 23.98
CA ALA A 40 12.89 -20.07 25.12
C ALA A 40 13.56 -19.35 26.30
N LEU A 41 14.49 -18.42 26.04
CA LEU A 41 15.11 -17.59 27.08
C LEU A 41 14.13 -16.60 27.71
N ALA A 42 13.23 -16.00 26.93
CA ALA A 42 12.20 -15.11 27.44
C ALA A 42 11.22 -15.86 28.35
N LEU A 43 10.72 -17.02 27.90
CA LEU A 43 9.84 -17.89 28.70
C LEU A 43 10.53 -18.43 29.96
N TRP A 44 11.84 -18.71 29.89
CA TRP A 44 12.61 -19.14 31.04
C TRP A 44 12.87 -18.01 32.04
N ALA A 45 13.04 -16.78 31.57
CA ALA A 45 13.21 -15.60 32.41
C ALA A 45 11.94 -15.25 33.17
N THR A 46 10.76 -15.34 32.52
CA THR A 46 9.46 -15.13 33.19
C THR A 46 9.20 -16.22 34.23
N ALA A 47 9.46 -17.49 33.91
CA ALA A 47 9.28 -18.60 34.84
C ALA A 47 10.22 -18.56 36.07
N ARG A 48 11.36 -17.87 36.00
CA ARG A 48 12.29 -17.71 37.14
C ARG A 48 12.09 -16.43 37.94
N GLY A 49 11.36 -15.45 37.43
CA GLY A 49 10.98 -14.24 38.16
C GLY A 49 10.22 -14.57 39.45
N ASP A 50 9.40 -15.63 39.43
CA ASP A 50 8.53 -16.02 40.54
C ASP A 50 9.24 -16.81 41.65
N VAL A 51 10.43 -17.39 41.39
CA VAL A 51 11.03 -18.39 42.30
C VAL A 51 12.05 -17.78 43.28
N ARG A 52 12.45 -16.51 43.14
CA ARG A 52 13.47 -15.89 44.02
C ARG A 52 12.96 -14.88 45.06
N ALA A 53 11.65 -14.67 45.15
CA ALA A 53 11.05 -13.74 46.12
C ALA A 53 10.52 -14.42 47.40
N GLY A 54 10.87 -15.68 47.68
CA GLY A 54 10.25 -16.44 48.76
C GLY A 54 11.20 -17.28 49.60
N GLU A 55 12.26 -16.69 50.16
CA GLU A 55 13.01 -17.35 51.24
C GLU A 55 13.86 -16.35 52.07
N GLN A 56 13.22 -15.35 52.67
CA GLN A 56 13.73 -14.70 53.88
C GLN A 56 12.55 -14.22 54.72
N GLY A 57 12.34 -14.91 55.84
CA GLY A 57 11.21 -14.71 56.73
C GLY A 57 11.18 -13.32 57.35
N ASP A 58 10.08 -12.63 57.10
CA ASP A 58 9.48 -11.67 58.01
C ASP A 58 7.96 -11.84 57.80
N GLU A 59 7.27 -12.44 58.77
CA GLU A 59 5.80 -12.64 58.77
C GLU A 59 5.09 -11.28 58.96
N ARG A 60 5.36 -10.33 58.07
CA ARG A 60 4.46 -9.20 57.85
C ARG A 60 3.38 -9.69 56.93
N GLU A 61 2.21 -9.92 57.52
CA GLU A 61 0.91 -10.04 56.87
C GLU A 61 0.90 -9.17 55.61
N ALA A 62 0.97 -9.82 54.43
CA ALA A 62 1.00 -9.13 53.16
C ALA A 62 -0.22 -8.20 53.13
N PRO A 63 -0.05 -6.90 52.83
CA PRO A 63 -1.19 -6.00 52.72
C PRO A 63 -2.16 -6.63 51.73
N ALA A 64 -3.42 -6.78 52.15
CA ALA A 64 -4.47 -7.36 51.32
C ALA A 64 -4.41 -6.71 49.93
N ASP A 65 -4.47 -7.52 48.88
CA ASP A 65 -4.49 -7.01 47.51
C ASP A 65 -5.51 -5.88 47.41
N PRO A 66 -5.13 -4.72 46.84
CA PRO A 66 -6.07 -3.63 46.68
C PRO A 66 -7.29 -4.14 45.92
N ALA A 67 -8.48 -3.81 46.42
CA ALA A 67 -9.72 -4.19 45.75
C ALA A 67 -9.67 -3.75 44.28
N PRO A 68 -10.11 -4.59 43.33
CA PRO A 68 -10.11 -4.23 41.92
C PRO A 68 -10.87 -2.92 41.70
N SER A 69 -10.37 -2.10 40.78
CA SER A 69 -11.05 -0.87 40.38
C SER A 69 -12.48 -1.16 39.91
N GLU A 70 -13.35 -0.14 39.94
CA GLU A 70 -14.70 -0.25 39.40
C GLU A 70 -14.68 -0.69 37.93
N ASP A 71 -13.77 -0.14 37.13
CA ASP A 71 -13.58 -0.51 35.72
C ASP A 71 -13.13 -1.96 35.56
N ALA A 72 -12.25 -2.46 36.44
CA ALA A 72 -11.83 -3.86 36.39
C ALA A 72 -12.99 -4.82 36.69
N ARG A 73 -13.94 -4.42 37.56
CA ARG A 73 -15.15 -5.19 37.85
C ARG A 73 -16.14 -5.15 36.70
N ILE A 74 -16.42 -3.96 36.15
CA ILE A 74 -17.27 -3.78 34.96
C ILE A 74 -16.74 -4.64 33.82
N ARG A 75 -15.44 -4.56 33.52
CA ARG A 75 -14.80 -5.38 32.49
C ARG A 75 -15.01 -6.88 32.70
N ALA A 76 -14.72 -7.39 33.90
CA ALA A 76 -14.84 -8.81 34.20
C ALA A 76 -16.30 -9.30 34.14
N ASP A 77 -17.26 -8.44 34.45
CA ASP A 77 -18.69 -8.75 34.31
C ASP A 77 -19.09 -8.78 32.83
N VAL A 78 -18.64 -7.82 32.01
CA VAL A 78 -18.91 -7.82 30.57
C VAL A 78 -18.26 -9.01 29.86
N GLU A 79 -16.99 -9.33 30.14
CA GLU A 79 -16.33 -10.51 29.56
C GLU A 79 -17.06 -11.81 29.92
N ARG A 80 -17.56 -11.91 31.15
CA ARG A 80 -18.38 -13.06 31.60
C ARG A 80 -19.69 -13.13 30.82
N ASP A 81 -20.38 -12.00 30.69
CA ASP A 81 -21.68 -11.92 30.00
C ASP A 81 -21.51 -12.24 28.51
N LEU A 82 -20.46 -11.71 27.85
CA LEU A 82 -20.10 -12.05 26.47
C LEU A 82 -19.82 -13.54 26.29
N GLY A 83 -19.11 -14.17 27.24
CA GLY A 83 -18.84 -15.61 27.23
C GLY A 83 -20.09 -16.49 27.42
N THR A 84 -21.25 -15.92 27.73
CA THR A 84 -22.54 -16.66 27.75
C THR A 84 -23.25 -16.66 26.41
N ILE A 85 -22.82 -15.83 25.45
CA ILE A 85 -23.41 -15.76 24.12
C ILE A 85 -23.04 -17.04 23.35
N GLU A 86 -24.04 -17.70 22.80
CA GLU A 86 -23.82 -18.85 21.93
C GLU A 86 -22.98 -18.46 20.71
N GLY A 87 -21.92 -19.22 20.46
CA GLY A 87 -20.99 -18.97 19.35
C GLY A 87 -19.82 -18.05 19.70
N VAL A 88 -19.68 -17.56 20.93
CA VAL A 88 -18.47 -16.87 21.39
C VAL A 88 -17.55 -17.88 22.09
N GLU A 89 -16.35 -18.12 21.54
CA GLU A 89 -15.31 -18.97 22.16
C GLU A 89 -14.54 -18.19 23.23
N SER A 90 -14.16 -16.94 22.94
CA SER A 90 -13.52 -16.06 23.90
C SER A 90 -13.84 -14.59 23.62
N ALA A 91 -13.81 -13.78 24.68
CA ALA A 91 -13.95 -12.33 24.59
C ALA A 91 -12.88 -11.67 25.47
N THR A 92 -12.19 -10.67 24.93
CA THR A 92 -11.17 -9.89 25.65
C THR A 92 -11.47 -8.41 25.50
N ILE A 93 -11.47 -7.67 26.61
CA ILE A 93 -11.68 -6.23 26.61
C ILE A 93 -10.40 -5.51 27.04
N GLN A 94 -9.87 -4.70 26.12
CA GLN A 94 -8.77 -3.80 26.39
C GLN A 94 -9.31 -2.38 26.65
N VAL A 95 -9.07 -1.90 27.87
CA VAL A 95 -9.31 -0.52 28.25
C VAL A 95 -7.95 0.16 28.35
N PHE A 96 -7.73 1.20 27.56
CA PHE A 96 -6.48 1.95 27.66
C PHE A 96 -6.57 2.88 28.87
N GLU A 97 -5.55 2.85 29.74
CA GLU A 97 -5.52 3.73 30.92
C GLU A 97 -5.36 5.20 30.47
N GLU A 98 -6.21 6.07 31.00
CA GLU A 98 -6.08 7.53 30.85
C GLU A 98 -4.78 7.99 31.52
N GLY A 99 -3.71 8.17 30.72
CA GLY A 99 -2.41 8.55 31.30
C GLY A 99 -1.44 9.32 30.43
N MET A 100 -1.63 9.46 29.10
CA MET A 100 -0.57 10.01 28.24
C MET A 100 -0.92 11.27 27.44
N LEU A 101 -2.17 11.71 27.39
CA LEU A 101 -2.54 12.89 26.60
C LEU A 101 -3.63 13.69 27.33
N GLU A 102 -3.27 14.83 27.93
CA GLU A 102 -4.17 15.75 28.68
C GLU A 102 -5.34 16.32 27.84
N ASN A 103 -5.47 15.97 26.55
CA ASN A 103 -6.53 16.44 25.66
C ASN A 103 -7.01 15.37 24.66
N ALA A 104 -6.72 14.08 24.88
CA ALA A 104 -7.27 13.03 24.01
C ALA A 104 -8.70 12.66 24.45
N PRO A 105 -9.61 12.34 23.52
CA PRO A 105 -10.88 11.71 23.88
C PRO A 105 -10.60 10.44 24.69
N PRO A 106 -11.49 10.10 25.65
CA PRO A 106 -11.32 8.89 26.44
C PRO A 106 -11.21 7.70 25.49
N PRO A 107 -10.24 6.81 25.69
CA PRO A 107 -9.98 5.73 24.76
C PRO A 107 -11.20 4.78 24.71
N SER A 108 -11.69 4.54 23.50
CA SER A 108 -12.74 3.54 23.27
C SER A 108 -12.26 2.16 23.73
N PRO A 109 -13.08 1.40 24.47
CA PRO A 109 -12.75 0.03 24.83
C PRO A 109 -12.70 -0.82 23.56
N ALA A 110 -11.58 -1.53 23.37
CA ALA A 110 -11.42 -2.47 22.26
C ALA A 110 -11.86 -3.86 22.73
N VAL A 111 -12.86 -4.42 22.06
CA VAL A 111 -13.44 -5.73 22.39
C VAL A 111 -13.06 -6.69 21.28
N THR A 112 -12.22 -7.69 21.57
CA THR A 112 -11.90 -8.75 20.62
C THR A 112 -12.73 -9.98 20.95
N ILE A 113 -13.42 -10.53 19.94
CA ILE A 113 -14.31 -11.67 20.09
C ILE A 113 -13.84 -12.76 19.14
N ASP A 114 -13.50 -13.90 19.72
CA ASP A 114 -13.25 -15.12 18.98
C ASP A 114 -14.55 -15.90 18.87
N LEU A 115 -14.98 -16.19 17.65
CA LEU A 115 -16.19 -16.97 17.43
C LEU A 115 -15.85 -18.45 17.45
N GLU A 116 -16.75 -19.27 18.00
CA GLU A 116 -16.72 -20.72 17.81
C GLU A 116 -17.09 -20.98 16.34
N SER A 117 -16.12 -20.84 15.44
CA SER A 117 -16.12 -21.37 14.08
C SER A 117 -17.39 -21.12 13.26
N PHE A 118 -17.37 -20.18 12.31
CA PHE A 118 -18.53 -19.80 11.49
C PHE A 118 -19.51 -20.95 11.19
N ARG A 119 -20.72 -20.81 11.74
CA ARG A 119 -21.82 -21.75 11.49
C ARG A 119 -22.51 -21.39 10.18
N THR A 120 -23.15 -20.22 10.16
CA THR A 120 -23.84 -19.63 9.00
C THR A 120 -23.75 -18.10 9.07
N PRO A 121 -23.88 -17.37 7.94
CA PRO A 121 -23.91 -15.91 7.96
C PRO A 121 -24.94 -15.33 8.96
N GLU A 122 -26.13 -15.93 9.01
CA GLU A 122 -27.22 -15.48 9.86
C GLU A 122 -26.94 -15.74 11.34
N ASP A 123 -26.41 -16.91 11.68
CA ASP A 123 -26.05 -17.24 13.06
C ASP A 123 -24.91 -16.35 13.55
N THR A 124 -23.88 -16.14 12.72
CA THR A 124 -22.75 -15.28 13.08
C THR A 124 -23.18 -13.82 13.22
N GLN A 125 -24.05 -13.32 12.34
CA GLN A 125 -24.63 -11.98 12.51
C GLN A 125 -25.43 -11.87 13.81
N ALA A 126 -26.25 -12.87 14.13
CA ALA A 126 -27.03 -12.88 15.37
C ALA A 126 -26.14 -12.88 16.62
N THR A 127 -25.02 -13.61 16.60
CA THR A 127 -24.02 -13.59 17.69
C THR A 127 -23.39 -12.19 17.82
N VAL A 128 -22.99 -11.56 16.71
CA VAL A 128 -22.40 -10.20 16.72
C VAL A 128 -23.43 -9.16 17.18
N ASP A 129 -24.69 -9.27 16.78
CA ASP A 129 -25.76 -8.37 17.22
C ASP A 129 -26.03 -8.54 18.73
N ALA A 130 -25.98 -9.77 19.24
CA ALA A 130 -26.12 -10.05 20.68
C ALA A 130 -24.98 -9.44 21.49
N VAL A 131 -23.75 -9.51 21.00
CA VAL A 131 -22.58 -8.84 21.58
C VAL A 131 -22.85 -7.34 21.71
N TYR A 132 -23.26 -6.69 20.62
CA TYR A 132 -23.56 -5.26 20.64
C TYR A 132 -24.67 -4.92 21.65
N GLY A 133 -25.66 -5.80 21.80
CA GLY A 133 -26.70 -5.68 22.82
C GLY A 133 -26.14 -5.64 24.25
N ILE A 134 -25.19 -6.52 24.58
CA ILE A 134 -24.52 -6.54 25.89
C ILE A 134 -23.68 -5.27 26.06
N LEU A 135 -22.88 -4.92 25.06
CA LEU A 135 -21.98 -3.77 25.12
C LEU A 135 -22.74 -2.44 25.28
N ALA A 136 -23.89 -2.27 24.64
CA ALA A 136 -24.73 -1.08 24.78
C ALA A 136 -25.28 -0.88 26.21
N GLY A 137 -25.42 -1.97 26.98
CA GLY A 137 -25.89 -1.94 28.38
C GLY A 137 -24.78 -2.03 29.44
N SER A 138 -23.52 -2.17 29.02
CA SER A 138 -22.40 -2.54 29.89
C SER A 138 -21.93 -1.46 30.88
N GLY A 139 -22.24 -0.19 30.60
CA GLY A 139 -21.71 0.95 31.37
C GLY A 139 -20.23 1.26 31.09
N LEU A 140 -19.62 0.68 30.04
CA LEU A 140 -18.28 1.04 29.59
C LEU A 140 -18.21 2.51 29.13
N SER A 141 -17.07 3.14 29.38
CA SER A 141 -16.82 4.54 28.99
C SER A 141 -16.53 4.65 27.48
N GLY A 142 -17.49 5.19 26.72
CA GLY A 142 -17.34 5.47 25.29
C GLY A 142 -17.88 4.35 24.37
N PRO A 143 -17.99 4.61 23.06
CA PRO A 143 -18.43 3.61 22.10
C PRO A 143 -17.36 2.53 21.94
N PRO A 144 -17.69 1.23 22.13
CA PRO A 144 -16.73 0.16 21.95
C PRO A 144 -16.41 -0.05 20.49
N THR A 145 -15.15 -0.38 20.20
CA THR A 145 -14.76 -0.95 18.90
C THR A 145 -14.76 -2.46 19.04
N VAL A 146 -15.57 -3.15 18.25
CA VAL A 146 -15.64 -4.62 18.28
C VAL A 146 -14.83 -5.17 17.13
N THR A 147 -13.80 -5.96 17.45
CA THR A 147 -13.03 -6.73 16.48
C THR A 147 -13.45 -8.19 16.57
N VAL A 148 -14.06 -8.72 15.52
CA VAL A 148 -14.40 -10.14 15.44
C VAL A 148 -13.26 -10.87 14.74
N VAL A 149 -12.69 -11.87 15.40
CA VAL A 149 -11.69 -12.78 14.85
C VAL A 149 -12.24 -14.19 14.86
N ASP A 150 -11.83 -15.01 13.90
CA ASP A 150 -12.15 -16.45 13.88
C ASP A 150 -11.20 -17.15 12.91
N THR A 151 -11.00 -18.44 13.13
CA THR A 151 -10.35 -19.38 12.22
C THR A 151 -11.28 -20.54 11.88
N LEU A 152 -11.70 -20.64 10.62
CA LEU A 152 -12.57 -21.73 10.14
C LEU A 152 -11.96 -23.12 10.42
N PRO A 153 -12.67 -24.03 11.14
CA PRO A 153 -12.17 -25.37 11.47
C PRO A 153 -11.76 -26.18 10.26
N GLY A 154 -10.61 -26.83 10.39
CA GLY A 154 -10.06 -27.65 9.31
C GLY A 154 -9.53 -26.84 8.13
N THR A 155 -9.62 -25.51 8.19
CA THR A 155 -8.99 -24.57 7.25
C THR A 155 -7.92 -23.75 7.97
N LYS A 156 -7.19 -22.93 7.22
CA LYS A 156 -6.33 -21.86 7.76
C LYS A 156 -6.92 -20.49 7.48
N ALA A 157 -8.21 -20.43 7.13
CA ALA A 157 -8.84 -19.18 6.75
C ALA A 157 -9.03 -18.30 8.00
N THR A 158 -8.71 -17.01 7.88
CA THR A 158 -8.77 -16.05 8.98
C THR A 158 -9.79 -14.96 8.68
N LEU A 159 -10.53 -14.54 9.70
CA LEU A 159 -11.41 -13.39 9.61
C LEU A 159 -10.96 -12.29 10.58
N THR A 160 -11.08 -11.04 10.16
CA THR A 160 -11.01 -9.87 11.04
C THR A 160 -12.07 -8.87 10.60
N LEU A 161 -13.04 -8.57 11.46
CA LEU A 161 -14.10 -7.60 11.18
C LEU A 161 -14.10 -6.49 12.23
N GLU A 162 -14.39 -5.27 11.81
CA GLU A 162 -14.83 -4.20 12.69
C GLU A 162 -16.20 -3.68 12.23
N PRO A 163 -17.30 -4.37 12.61
CA PRO A 163 -18.64 -3.94 12.25
C PRO A 163 -18.94 -2.56 12.87
N ALA A 164 -19.63 -1.67 12.17
CA ALA A 164 -19.99 -0.35 12.67
C ALA A 164 -21.14 -0.39 13.72
N GLY A 165 -21.83 -1.52 13.85
CA GLY A 165 -22.90 -1.73 14.82
C GLY A 165 -23.81 -2.92 14.50
N PRO A 166 -24.94 -3.05 15.21
CA PRO A 166 -25.94 -4.09 14.94
C PRO A 166 -26.45 -4.05 13.49
N GLY A 167 -26.54 -5.22 12.85
CA GLY A 167 -27.02 -5.35 11.48
C GLY A 167 -26.05 -4.84 10.40
N ASP A 168 -24.79 -4.57 10.74
CA ASP A 168 -23.76 -4.26 9.75
C ASP A 168 -23.54 -5.47 8.81
N PRO A 169 -23.61 -5.29 7.48
CA PRO A 169 -23.45 -6.39 6.54
C PRO A 169 -22.04 -6.99 6.46
N ALA A 170 -21.03 -6.42 7.13
CA ALA A 170 -19.64 -6.88 7.07
C ALA A 170 -19.49 -8.36 7.45
N VAL A 171 -20.30 -8.86 8.39
CA VAL A 171 -20.31 -10.28 8.76
C VAL A 171 -20.81 -11.15 7.61
N HIS A 172 -21.98 -10.82 7.07
CA HIS A 172 -22.57 -11.55 5.94
C HIS A 172 -21.63 -11.53 4.72
N ASP A 173 -21.06 -10.36 4.40
CA ASP A 173 -20.12 -10.18 3.30
C ASP A 173 -18.87 -11.05 3.48
N ALA A 174 -18.32 -11.08 4.69
CA ALA A 174 -17.16 -11.90 4.99
C ALA A 174 -17.42 -13.39 4.83
N VAL A 175 -18.56 -13.88 5.31
CA VAL A 175 -18.91 -15.30 5.12
C VAL A 175 -19.10 -15.60 3.63
N ALA A 176 -19.69 -14.70 2.85
CA ALA A 176 -19.81 -14.88 1.40
C ALA A 176 -18.43 -14.95 0.70
N PHE A 177 -17.43 -14.18 1.14
CA PHE A 177 -16.05 -14.31 0.64
C PHE A 177 -15.41 -15.65 1.03
N LEU A 178 -15.60 -16.09 2.28
CA LEU A 178 -15.09 -17.37 2.77
C LEU A 178 -15.71 -18.56 2.00
N ASP A 179 -17.01 -18.52 1.75
CA ASP A 179 -17.73 -19.51 0.94
C ASP A 179 -17.23 -19.56 -0.51
N ALA A 180 -16.79 -18.41 -1.04
CA ALA A 180 -16.14 -18.32 -2.34
C ALA A 180 -14.64 -18.71 -2.34
N GLY A 181 -14.13 -19.19 -1.20
CA GLY A 181 -12.78 -19.74 -1.07
C GLY A 181 -11.72 -18.74 -0.61
N ALA A 182 -12.12 -17.61 -0.02
CA ALA A 182 -11.17 -16.71 0.65
C ALA A 182 -10.44 -17.43 1.79
N THR A 183 -9.16 -17.12 1.93
CA THR A 183 -8.26 -17.59 2.98
C THR A 183 -7.99 -16.52 4.02
N SER A 184 -8.24 -15.26 3.70
CA SER A 184 -8.27 -14.19 4.68
C SER A 184 -9.27 -13.14 4.26
N VAL A 185 -10.05 -12.65 5.22
CA VAL A 185 -10.97 -11.54 5.02
C VAL A 185 -10.73 -10.53 6.14
N HIS A 186 -10.53 -9.28 5.77
CA HIS A 186 -10.34 -8.18 6.69
C HIS A 186 -11.24 -7.02 6.27
N LEU A 187 -12.31 -6.79 7.01
CA LEU A 187 -13.27 -5.72 6.71
C LEU A 187 -13.42 -4.82 7.93
N THR A 188 -12.80 -3.65 7.87
CA THR A 188 -12.89 -2.59 8.87
C THR A 188 -13.41 -1.31 8.23
N ALA A 189 -13.63 -0.27 9.04
CA ALA A 189 -14.07 1.03 8.53
C ALA A 189 -13.08 1.63 7.51
N ASP A 190 -11.78 1.39 7.72
CA ASP A 190 -10.71 2.01 6.94
C ASP A 190 -10.08 1.06 5.91
N ASN A 191 -10.35 -0.25 6.00
CA ASN A 191 -9.70 -1.25 5.16
C ASN A 191 -10.62 -2.44 4.83
N ALA A 192 -10.80 -2.69 3.55
CA ALA A 192 -11.45 -3.87 3.01
C ALA A 192 -10.44 -4.67 2.16
N ALA A 193 -9.91 -5.75 2.73
CA ALA A 193 -8.93 -6.62 2.09
C ALA A 193 -9.39 -8.07 2.11
N VAL A 194 -9.28 -8.74 0.96
CA VAL A 194 -9.62 -10.16 0.81
C VAL A 194 -8.46 -10.89 0.17
N SER A 195 -8.12 -12.06 0.68
CA SER A 195 -7.09 -12.93 0.11
C SER A 195 -7.64 -14.29 -0.29
N GLY A 196 -7.16 -14.80 -1.42
CA GLY A 196 -7.36 -16.19 -1.87
C GLY A 196 -6.05 -16.98 -1.84
N ARG A 197 -6.15 -18.30 -2.00
CA ARG A 197 -4.97 -19.18 -1.96
C ARG A 197 -3.99 -18.93 -3.12
N ASP A 198 -4.53 -18.75 -4.32
CA ASP A 198 -3.76 -18.66 -5.56
C ASP A 198 -4.44 -17.70 -6.55
N PRO A 199 -3.76 -17.29 -7.64
CA PRO A 199 -4.31 -16.29 -8.55
C PRO A 199 -5.62 -16.73 -9.21
N ALA A 200 -5.87 -18.03 -9.38
CA ALA A 200 -7.09 -18.53 -10.02
C ALA A 200 -8.34 -18.35 -9.13
N ALA A 201 -8.17 -18.16 -7.82
CA ALA A 201 -9.27 -17.85 -6.90
C ALA A 201 -9.77 -16.39 -7.02
N LEU A 202 -8.92 -15.46 -7.45
CA LEU A 202 -9.22 -14.03 -7.40
C LEU A 202 -10.47 -13.61 -8.21
N PRO A 203 -10.72 -14.12 -9.44
CA PRO A 203 -11.91 -13.74 -10.20
C PRO A 203 -13.22 -14.08 -9.48
N GLY A 204 -13.31 -15.23 -8.82
CA GLY A 204 -14.50 -15.60 -8.05
C GLY A 204 -14.73 -14.67 -6.85
N LEU A 205 -13.65 -14.27 -6.17
CA LEU A 205 -13.71 -13.30 -5.08
C LEU A 205 -14.13 -11.90 -5.58
N ALA A 206 -13.66 -11.49 -6.77
CA ALA A 206 -14.07 -10.23 -7.39
C ALA A 206 -15.56 -10.24 -7.79
N GLU A 207 -16.09 -11.38 -8.26
CA GLU A 207 -17.52 -11.55 -8.54
C GLU A 207 -18.37 -11.41 -7.27
N VAL A 208 -17.91 -11.97 -6.14
CA VAL A 208 -18.57 -11.78 -4.85
C VAL A 208 -18.55 -10.31 -4.44
N ALA A 209 -17.40 -9.65 -4.52
CA ALA A 209 -17.29 -8.22 -4.21
C ALA A 209 -18.25 -7.38 -5.06
N GLY A 210 -18.34 -7.67 -6.37
CA GLY A 210 -19.28 -7.01 -7.28
C GLY A 210 -20.75 -7.27 -6.93
N THR A 211 -21.10 -8.50 -6.57
CA THR A 211 -22.47 -8.90 -6.18
C THR A 211 -22.92 -8.20 -4.89
N LEU A 212 -22.00 -8.10 -3.93
CA LEU A 212 -22.25 -7.41 -2.66
C LEU A 212 -22.16 -5.89 -2.78
N ALA A 213 -21.74 -5.37 -3.94
CA ALA A 213 -21.34 -3.97 -4.12
C ALA A 213 -20.31 -3.52 -3.07
N ARG A 214 -19.44 -4.43 -2.64
CA ARG A 214 -18.43 -4.20 -1.60
C ARG A 214 -17.15 -3.66 -2.23
N PRO A 215 -16.79 -2.39 -1.99
CA PRO A 215 -15.52 -1.86 -2.43
C PRO A 215 -14.36 -2.52 -1.67
N LEU A 216 -13.27 -2.82 -2.37
CA LEU A 216 -12.06 -3.41 -1.76
C LEU A 216 -10.86 -2.50 -1.97
N ASN A 217 -10.08 -2.31 -0.91
CA ASN A 217 -8.75 -1.70 -0.97
C ASN A 217 -7.74 -2.67 -1.57
N SER A 218 -7.86 -3.96 -1.24
CA SER A 218 -6.95 -5.00 -1.73
C SER A 218 -7.67 -6.32 -2.01
N LEU A 219 -7.29 -6.96 -3.10
CA LEU A 219 -7.63 -8.36 -3.40
C LEU A 219 -6.35 -9.10 -3.80
N SER A 220 -5.89 -10.04 -2.97
CA SER A 220 -4.54 -10.63 -3.10
C SER A 220 -4.51 -12.15 -2.95
N THR A 221 -3.35 -12.75 -3.22
CA THR A 221 -3.07 -14.12 -2.81
C THR A 221 -2.36 -14.17 -1.45
N ASP A 222 -2.42 -15.31 -0.73
CA ASP A 222 -1.77 -15.50 0.59
C ASP A 222 -0.28 -15.13 0.64
N GLY A 223 0.42 -15.22 -0.50
CA GLY A 223 1.84 -14.88 -0.67
C GLY A 223 2.09 -13.59 -1.43
N TYR A 224 1.05 -12.80 -1.73
CA TYR A 224 1.13 -11.57 -2.54
C TYR A 224 1.73 -11.76 -3.93
N GLY A 225 1.67 -12.98 -4.48
CA GLY A 225 2.09 -13.29 -5.84
C GLY A 225 1.17 -12.66 -6.90
N ALA A 226 -0.09 -12.40 -6.57
CA ALA A 226 -0.98 -11.55 -7.35
C ALA A 226 -1.73 -10.61 -6.39
N MET A 227 -1.84 -9.34 -6.76
CA MET A 227 -2.46 -8.32 -5.91
C MET A 227 -3.17 -7.26 -6.78
N TYR A 228 -4.44 -7.02 -6.51
CA TYR A 228 -5.17 -5.83 -6.92
C TYR A 228 -5.15 -4.84 -5.77
N THR A 229 -4.92 -3.56 -6.04
CA THR A 229 -4.97 -2.50 -5.01
C THR A 229 -5.62 -1.22 -5.54
N SER A 230 -6.40 -0.55 -4.68
CA SER A 230 -7.00 0.76 -4.91
C SER A 230 -6.69 1.68 -3.73
N SER A 231 -5.91 2.74 -3.97
CA SER A 231 -5.37 3.60 -2.91
C SER A 231 -6.17 4.87 -2.63
N VAL A 232 -6.99 5.33 -3.58
CA VAL A 232 -7.62 6.66 -3.50
C VAL A 232 -9.12 6.59 -3.23
N ASP A 233 -9.80 5.58 -3.76
CA ASP A 233 -11.20 5.26 -3.44
C ASP A 233 -11.39 3.75 -3.63
N PRO A 234 -11.75 2.99 -2.58
CA PRO A 234 -12.01 1.58 -2.75
C PRO A 234 -13.23 1.44 -3.67
N VAL A 235 -13.08 0.68 -4.75
CA VAL A 235 -14.15 0.36 -5.71
C VAL A 235 -14.20 -1.16 -5.83
N PRO A 236 -15.37 -1.75 -6.14
CA PRO A 236 -15.42 -3.17 -6.45
C PRO A 236 -14.44 -3.48 -7.59
N PRO A 237 -13.52 -4.45 -7.41
CA PRO A 237 -12.47 -4.70 -8.38
C PRO A 237 -13.10 -5.17 -9.70
N PRO A 238 -12.84 -4.50 -10.84
CA PRO A 238 -13.48 -4.87 -12.10
C PRO A 238 -13.09 -6.31 -12.50
N LEU A 239 -14.09 -7.16 -12.73
CA LEU A 239 -13.86 -8.58 -13.01
C LEU A 239 -12.86 -8.80 -14.16
N PRO A 240 -12.91 -8.10 -15.31
CA PRO A 240 -11.93 -8.31 -16.37
C PRO A 240 -10.50 -7.90 -15.96
N ALA A 241 -10.34 -6.91 -15.08
CA ALA A 241 -9.04 -6.52 -14.56
C ALA A 241 -8.46 -7.61 -13.64
N VAL A 242 -9.29 -8.18 -12.77
CA VAL A 242 -8.88 -9.28 -11.89
C VAL A 242 -8.61 -10.56 -12.68
N GLN A 243 -9.35 -10.83 -13.75
CA GLN A 243 -9.08 -11.95 -14.65
C GLN A 243 -7.72 -11.81 -15.34
N LEU A 244 -7.39 -10.62 -15.85
CA LEU A 244 -6.08 -10.33 -16.41
C LEU A 244 -4.96 -10.49 -15.37
N LEU A 245 -5.15 -9.95 -14.16
CA LEU A 245 -4.24 -10.12 -13.04
C LEU A 245 -4.01 -11.60 -12.71
N ALA A 246 -5.09 -12.39 -12.63
CA ALA A 246 -5.05 -13.82 -12.35
C ALA A 246 -4.33 -14.61 -13.45
N GLU A 247 -4.60 -14.28 -14.71
CA GLU A 247 -3.95 -14.92 -15.86
C GLU A 247 -2.44 -14.64 -15.88
N ALA A 248 -2.03 -13.38 -15.64
CA ALA A 248 -0.62 -13.01 -15.55
C ALA A 248 0.07 -13.66 -14.34
N GLY A 249 -0.58 -13.65 -13.17
CA GLY A 249 -0.03 -14.22 -11.94
C GLY A 249 0.03 -15.75 -11.92
N SER A 250 -0.78 -16.44 -12.72
CA SER A 250 -0.81 -17.93 -12.77
C SER A 250 0.31 -18.55 -13.61
N ARG A 251 1.22 -17.74 -14.17
CA ARG A 251 2.27 -18.24 -15.06
C ARG A 251 3.49 -18.70 -14.27
N ASP A 252 4.09 -19.81 -14.68
CA ASP A 252 5.27 -20.38 -14.04
C ASP A 252 6.46 -19.40 -13.99
N GLU A 253 6.60 -18.57 -15.01
CA GLU A 253 7.64 -17.54 -15.10
C GLU A 253 7.38 -16.30 -14.25
N THR A 254 6.19 -16.14 -13.66
CA THR A 254 5.80 -14.93 -12.92
C THR A 254 5.99 -15.10 -11.43
N THR A 255 6.74 -14.19 -10.82
CA THR A 255 6.99 -14.19 -9.37
C THR A 255 6.00 -13.30 -8.63
N GLN A 256 5.59 -12.19 -9.25
CA GLN A 256 4.62 -11.28 -8.69
C GLN A 256 3.87 -10.52 -9.79
N THR A 257 2.57 -10.29 -9.60
CA THR A 257 1.77 -9.37 -10.42
C THR A 257 0.98 -8.41 -9.56
N VAL A 258 1.01 -7.13 -9.88
CA VAL A 258 0.27 -6.08 -9.19
C VAL A 258 -0.57 -5.30 -10.18
N TYR A 259 -1.87 -5.22 -9.95
CA TYR A 259 -2.77 -4.33 -10.64
C TYR A 259 -3.12 -3.18 -9.70
N GLU A 260 -2.68 -1.97 -10.03
CA GLU A 260 -2.89 -0.79 -9.20
C GLU A 260 -3.81 0.19 -9.90
N VAL A 261 -4.88 0.59 -9.21
CA VAL A 261 -5.74 1.70 -9.63
C VAL A 261 -5.23 2.96 -8.96
N ARG A 262 -4.42 3.74 -9.70
CA ARG A 262 -3.98 5.06 -9.25
C ARG A 262 -4.97 6.11 -9.72
N SER A 263 -5.31 7.06 -8.86
CA SER A 263 -6.01 8.28 -9.26
C SER A 263 -5.15 9.51 -8.93
N PRO A 264 -4.13 9.82 -9.75
CA PRO A 264 -3.24 10.93 -9.42
C PRO A 264 -3.93 12.30 -9.54
N THR A 265 -4.92 12.48 -10.43
CA THR A 265 -5.51 13.80 -10.73
C THR A 265 -6.89 13.73 -11.41
N GLY A 266 -7.76 12.78 -11.03
CA GLY A 266 -9.18 12.78 -11.43
C GLY A 266 -9.59 11.79 -12.53
N ASN A 267 -8.64 11.08 -13.15
CA ASN A 267 -8.93 9.89 -13.96
C ASN A 267 -8.09 8.71 -13.45
N PRO A 268 -8.71 7.58 -13.09
CA PRO A 268 -7.95 6.40 -12.67
C PRO A 268 -7.12 5.87 -13.85
N VAL A 269 -5.80 5.78 -13.67
CA VAL A 269 -4.90 5.15 -14.64
C VAL A 269 -4.54 3.77 -14.09
N PRO A 270 -5.19 2.69 -14.57
CA PRO A 270 -4.83 1.35 -14.16
C PRO A 270 -3.44 0.98 -14.68
N LEU A 271 -2.58 0.51 -13.79
CA LEU A 271 -1.24 0.02 -14.11
C LEU A 271 -1.10 -1.45 -13.71
N LEU A 272 -0.76 -2.30 -14.68
CA LEU A 272 -0.39 -3.68 -14.45
C LEU A 272 1.13 -3.82 -14.39
N THR A 273 1.67 -4.18 -13.23
CA THR A 273 3.10 -4.50 -13.06
C THR A 273 3.28 -6.01 -12.94
N VAL A 274 4.19 -6.58 -13.72
CA VAL A 274 4.51 -8.02 -13.69
C VAL A 274 6.00 -8.21 -13.43
N TYR A 275 6.36 -9.03 -12.46
CA TYR A 275 7.73 -9.45 -12.18
C TYR A 275 7.91 -10.89 -12.63
N VAL A 276 8.96 -11.14 -13.42
CA VAL A 276 9.20 -12.47 -14.01
C VAL A 276 10.63 -12.96 -13.82
N ASP A 277 10.76 -14.26 -13.64
CA ASP A 277 12.04 -14.97 -13.66
C ASP A 277 12.46 -15.26 -15.10
N GLY A 278 13.07 -14.27 -15.76
CA GLY A 278 13.59 -14.42 -17.12
C GLY A 278 13.50 -13.15 -17.95
N PRO A 279 13.56 -13.28 -19.30
CA PRO A 279 13.38 -12.14 -20.19
C PRO A 279 11.92 -11.64 -20.14
N PRO A 280 11.68 -10.33 -20.04
CA PRO A 280 10.33 -9.76 -19.96
C PRO A 280 9.57 -9.78 -21.30
N ALA A 281 10.26 -9.79 -22.44
CA ALA A 281 9.65 -9.66 -23.77
C ALA A 281 8.54 -10.68 -24.09
N PRO A 282 8.70 -12.00 -23.83
CA PRO A 282 7.63 -12.98 -24.09
C PRO A 282 6.34 -12.71 -23.31
N VAL A 283 6.45 -12.13 -22.11
CA VAL A 283 5.29 -11.80 -21.26
C VAL A 283 4.64 -10.53 -21.79
N ALA A 284 5.44 -9.51 -22.13
CA ALA A 284 4.96 -8.27 -22.73
C ALA A 284 4.21 -8.52 -24.06
N ASP A 285 4.75 -9.36 -24.95
CA ASP A 285 4.10 -9.69 -26.23
C ASP A 285 2.76 -10.39 -26.04
N ARG A 286 2.63 -11.26 -25.03
CA ARG A 286 1.37 -11.91 -24.70
C ARG A 286 0.36 -10.94 -24.09
N LEU A 287 0.79 -10.04 -23.21
CA LEU A 287 -0.09 -9.01 -22.64
C LEU A 287 -0.66 -8.11 -23.74
N ARG A 288 0.15 -7.71 -24.72
CA ARG A 288 -0.32 -6.98 -25.91
C ARG A 288 -1.36 -7.80 -26.69
N ALA A 289 -1.15 -9.10 -26.83
CA ALA A 289 -2.04 -9.99 -27.58
C ALA A 289 -3.28 -10.51 -26.80
N SER A 290 -3.49 -10.14 -25.54
CA SER A 290 -4.53 -10.75 -24.70
C SER A 290 -5.96 -10.32 -25.05
N GLY A 291 -6.13 -9.17 -25.72
CA GLY A 291 -7.44 -8.57 -26.03
C GLY A 291 -8.23 -8.07 -24.81
N GLN A 292 -7.66 -8.12 -23.61
CA GLN A 292 -8.37 -7.81 -22.37
C GLN A 292 -8.76 -6.32 -22.21
N ALA A 293 -8.08 -5.38 -22.88
CA ALA A 293 -8.51 -3.97 -22.87
C ALA A 293 -9.89 -3.74 -23.49
N ASP A 294 -10.31 -4.57 -24.46
CA ASP A 294 -11.64 -4.43 -25.08
C ASP A 294 -12.76 -4.70 -24.07
N LEU A 295 -12.53 -5.59 -23.09
CA LEU A 295 -13.48 -5.92 -22.03
C LEU A 295 -13.55 -4.83 -20.94
N LEU A 296 -12.46 -4.09 -20.75
CA LEU A 296 -12.39 -3.00 -19.78
C LEU A 296 -12.82 -1.66 -20.35
N GLY A 297 -12.97 -1.57 -21.68
CA GLY A 297 -13.32 -0.31 -22.36
C GLY A 297 -12.20 0.74 -22.34
N SER A 298 -11.01 0.39 -21.84
CA SER A 298 -9.84 1.27 -21.73
C SER A 298 -8.54 0.48 -21.87
N ALA A 299 -7.52 1.11 -22.46
CA ALA A 299 -6.17 0.54 -22.46
C ALA A 299 -5.62 0.47 -21.03
N ILE A 300 -4.99 -0.64 -20.68
CA ILE A 300 -4.25 -0.79 -19.41
C ILE A 300 -2.77 -0.66 -19.73
N ALA A 301 -2.10 0.29 -19.09
CA ALA A 301 -0.65 0.37 -19.15
C ALA A 301 -0.04 -0.82 -18.39
N PHE A 302 1.02 -1.40 -18.91
CA PHE A 302 1.77 -2.41 -18.20
C PHE A 302 3.28 -2.16 -18.22
N THR A 303 3.95 -2.68 -17.18
CA THR A 303 5.40 -2.85 -17.15
C THR A 303 5.73 -4.26 -16.67
N VAL A 304 6.55 -4.97 -17.44
CA VAL A 304 7.10 -6.28 -17.10
C VAL A 304 8.57 -6.11 -16.73
N TYR A 305 8.92 -6.44 -15.49
CA TYR A 305 10.28 -6.45 -14.99
C TYR A 305 10.87 -7.86 -15.05
N GLY A 306 11.95 -8.03 -15.81
CA GLY A 306 12.84 -9.18 -15.71
C GLY A 306 14.07 -8.87 -14.86
N SER A 307 14.99 -9.82 -14.76
CA SER A 307 16.19 -9.68 -13.90
C SER A 307 17.18 -8.61 -14.33
N GLN A 308 17.18 -8.18 -15.60
CA GLN A 308 18.14 -7.20 -16.15
C GLN A 308 17.50 -6.14 -17.05
N THR A 309 16.26 -6.36 -17.48
CA THR A 309 15.57 -5.52 -18.46
C THR A 309 14.11 -5.39 -18.08
N SER A 310 13.46 -4.35 -18.58
CA SER A 310 12.03 -4.14 -18.44
C SER A 310 11.40 -3.87 -19.80
N GLU A 311 10.14 -4.25 -19.95
CA GLU A 311 9.33 -3.98 -21.13
C GLU A 311 8.04 -3.29 -20.69
N SER A 312 7.61 -2.28 -21.43
CA SER A 312 6.37 -1.56 -21.14
C SER A 312 5.48 -1.54 -22.38
N GLY A 313 4.19 -1.28 -22.17
CA GLY A 313 3.24 -1.19 -23.25
C GLY A 313 1.80 -1.11 -22.75
N PHE A 314 0.88 -1.50 -23.62
CA PHE A 314 -0.54 -1.54 -23.31
C PHE A 314 -1.13 -2.91 -23.62
N VAL A 315 -2.09 -3.33 -22.81
CA VAL A 315 -2.81 -4.59 -22.98
C VAL A 315 -3.85 -4.45 -24.11
N SER A 316 -3.43 -4.29 -25.36
CA SER A 316 -4.35 -4.12 -26.51
C SER A 316 -3.73 -4.66 -27.81
N ASP A 317 -4.55 -5.30 -28.63
CA ASP A 317 -4.22 -5.77 -29.98
C ASP A 317 -4.32 -4.66 -31.04
N ARG A 318 -4.89 -3.52 -30.67
CA ARG A 318 -4.91 -2.33 -31.51
C ARG A 318 -3.52 -1.73 -31.50
N GLU A 319 -2.97 -1.53 -32.70
CA GLU A 319 -1.98 -0.48 -32.91
C GLU A 319 -2.65 0.79 -32.41
N LEU A 320 -2.27 1.21 -31.20
CA LEU A 320 -2.57 2.55 -30.75
C LEU A 320 -1.94 3.42 -31.84
N VAL A 321 -2.78 4.01 -32.69
CA VAL A 321 -2.48 5.37 -33.13
C VAL A 321 -2.13 6.05 -31.82
N SER A 322 -0.87 6.44 -31.68
CA SER A 322 -0.39 7.15 -30.51
C SER A 322 -1.13 8.49 -30.45
N THR A 323 -2.40 8.45 -30.09
CA THR A 323 -3.03 9.40 -29.21
C THR A 323 -2.63 8.93 -27.83
N ASP A 324 -1.34 9.02 -27.52
CA ASP A 324 -0.93 9.03 -26.14
C ASP A 324 -1.60 10.28 -25.59
N PRO A 325 -2.61 10.20 -24.72
CA PRO A 325 -3.31 11.39 -24.26
C PRO A 325 -2.35 12.35 -23.58
N ALA A 326 -1.24 11.85 -23.01
CA ALA A 326 -0.17 12.68 -22.47
C ALA A 326 0.68 13.32 -23.58
N ASN A 327 0.91 12.67 -24.72
CA ASN A 327 1.53 13.33 -25.89
C ASN A 327 0.54 14.21 -26.67
N ASP A 328 -0.76 13.92 -26.70
CA ASP A 328 -1.78 14.77 -27.32
C ASP A 328 -2.04 16.00 -26.44
N GLU A 329 -2.05 15.84 -25.11
CA GLU A 329 -2.05 16.96 -24.17
C GLU A 329 -0.73 17.71 -24.19
N ALA A 330 0.41 17.03 -24.35
CA ALA A 330 1.72 17.68 -24.49
C ALA A 330 1.87 18.41 -25.81
N ASP A 331 1.41 17.84 -26.92
CA ASP A 331 1.40 18.43 -28.25
C ASP A 331 0.37 19.55 -28.31
N ALA A 332 -0.79 19.40 -27.65
CA ALA A 332 -1.77 20.49 -27.50
C ALA A 332 -1.27 21.59 -26.56
N ALA A 333 -0.54 21.25 -25.49
CA ALA A 333 0.09 22.23 -24.59
C ALA A 333 1.26 22.94 -25.28
N ALA A 334 2.07 22.23 -26.05
CA ALA A 334 3.13 22.78 -26.87
C ALA A 334 2.56 23.69 -27.98
N ALA A 335 1.50 23.25 -28.68
CA ALA A 335 0.79 24.07 -29.65
C ALA A 335 0.07 25.27 -29.01
N ALA A 336 -0.43 25.14 -27.77
CA ALA A 336 -0.98 26.26 -27.00
C ALA A 336 0.10 27.23 -26.50
N ALA A 337 1.34 26.75 -26.32
CA ALA A 337 2.50 27.55 -25.96
C ALA A 337 3.15 28.25 -27.16
N ASP A 338 2.79 27.89 -28.39
CA ASP A 338 3.28 28.56 -29.59
C ASP A 338 2.84 30.03 -29.60
N GLY A 339 3.82 30.93 -29.64
CA GLY A 339 3.62 32.37 -29.55
C GLY A 339 3.45 32.92 -28.13
N VAL A 340 3.42 32.07 -27.09
CA VAL A 340 3.48 32.49 -25.68
C VAL A 340 4.94 32.67 -25.25
N PRO A 341 5.32 33.84 -24.68
CA PRO A 341 6.69 34.08 -24.23
C PRO A 341 7.08 33.12 -23.09
N PRO A 342 8.35 32.70 -23.00
CA PRO A 342 8.80 31.89 -21.87
C PRO A 342 8.68 32.66 -20.55
N CYS A 343 8.34 31.97 -19.47
CA CYS A 343 8.36 32.53 -18.13
C CYS A 343 9.79 32.91 -17.74
N THR A 344 9.94 34.06 -17.09
CA THR A 344 11.16 34.48 -16.41
C THR A 344 11.04 34.25 -14.90
N GLY A 345 12.16 34.29 -14.19
CA GLY A 345 12.14 34.14 -12.73
C GLY A 345 11.29 35.19 -12.00
N GLN A 346 11.14 36.39 -12.57
CA GLN A 346 10.31 37.45 -12.00
C GLN A 346 8.81 37.23 -12.21
N ASP A 347 8.46 36.39 -13.18
CA ASP A 347 7.06 36.07 -13.49
C ASP A 347 6.50 34.99 -12.56
N LEU A 348 7.38 34.27 -11.84
CA LEU A 348 7.02 33.08 -11.08
C LEU A 348 7.33 33.24 -9.58
N ARG A 349 6.37 32.89 -8.74
CA ARG A 349 6.58 32.69 -7.30
C ARG A 349 6.68 31.20 -7.00
N ALA A 350 7.83 30.79 -6.47
CA ALA A 350 8.04 29.42 -6.03
C ALA A 350 7.30 29.13 -4.71
N GLY A 351 6.80 27.92 -4.56
CA GLY A 351 6.18 27.42 -3.33
C GLY A 351 6.45 25.94 -3.13
N VAL A 352 6.14 25.45 -1.92
CA VAL A 352 6.25 24.04 -1.57
C VAL A 352 4.97 23.62 -0.86
N THR A 353 4.42 22.48 -1.25
CA THR A 353 3.14 21.95 -0.77
C THR A 353 3.18 20.44 -0.78
N GLY A 354 2.32 19.79 0.01
CA GLY A 354 2.08 18.34 -0.07
C GLY A 354 3.30 17.50 0.30
N PHE A 355 3.25 16.87 1.48
CA PHE A 355 4.19 15.83 1.87
C PHE A 355 3.41 14.53 2.07
N ASP A 356 3.89 13.44 1.49
CA ASP A 356 3.27 12.12 1.63
C ASP A 356 4.34 11.01 1.74
N ALA A 357 3.94 9.93 2.37
CA ALA A 357 4.75 8.82 2.80
C ALA A 357 4.05 7.48 2.49
N ALA A 358 4.19 6.99 1.26
CA ALA A 358 3.51 5.78 0.79
C ALA A 358 4.47 4.75 0.18
N ALA A 359 4.22 3.46 0.43
CA ALA A 359 4.89 2.32 -0.21
C ALA A 359 6.44 2.39 -0.25
N GLY A 360 7.07 2.84 0.84
CA GLY A 360 8.53 2.97 0.94
C GLY A 360 9.13 4.17 0.22
N SER A 361 8.28 5.02 -0.39
CA SER A 361 8.65 6.30 -0.99
C SER A 361 8.15 7.46 -0.14
N ARG A 362 8.74 8.63 -0.41
CA ARG A 362 8.35 9.93 0.14
C ARG A 362 8.19 10.90 -1.02
N PHE A 363 7.28 11.83 -0.85
CA PHE A 363 6.88 12.76 -1.89
C PHE A 363 6.85 14.19 -1.35
N LEU A 364 7.23 15.14 -2.19
CA LEU A 364 7.11 16.57 -1.93
C LEU A 364 6.69 17.26 -3.23
N THR A 365 5.80 18.24 -3.19
CA THR A 365 5.43 19.00 -4.39
C THR A 365 6.02 20.42 -4.32
N VAL A 366 6.73 20.83 -5.36
CA VAL A 366 7.10 22.23 -5.56
C VAL A 366 6.16 22.89 -6.56
N THR A 367 5.91 24.17 -6.37
CA THR A 367 4.97 24.95 -7.16
C THR A 367 5.64 26.18 -7.77
N ALA A 368 5.12 26.63 -8.90
CA ALA A 368 5.45 27.90 -9.54
C ALA A 368 4.15 28.61 -9.94
N GLU A 369 3.79 29.67 -9.22
CA GLU A 369 2.63 30.51 -9.50
C GLU A 369 3.02 31.65 -10.44
N ASN A 370 2.30 31.84 -11.55
CA ASN A 370 2.46 33.02 -12.40
C ASN A 370 1.84 34.25 -11.71
N VAL A 371 2.68 35.17 -11.27
CA VAL A 371 2.27 36.37 -10.51
C VAL A 371 2.02 37.60 -11.38
N THR A 372 2.07 37.44 -12.71
CA THR A 372 1.86 38.50 -13.68
C THR A 372 0.44 38.49 -14.23
N ASP A 373 0.08 39.57 -14.93
CA ASP A 373 -1.22 39.70 -15.60
C ASP A 373 -1.21 39.09 -17.03
N ALA A 374 -0.14 38.40 -17.44
CA ALA A 374 0.00 37.79 -18.76
C ALA A 374 0.35 36.30 -18.69
N PRO A 375 -0.12 35.46 -19.63
CA PRO A 375 0.31 34.06 -19.69
C PRO A 375 1.79 33.98 -20.07
N CYS A 376 2.50 33.03 -19.48
CA CYS A 376 3.86 32.68 -19.87
C CYS A 376 4.00 31.16 -20.01
N ALA A 377 5.00 30.71 -20.74
CA ALA A 377 5.25 29.29 -20.97
C ALA A 377 6.43 28.80 -20.12
N LEU A 378 6.21 27.73 -19.37
CA LEU A 378 7.18 27.08 -18.50
C LEU A 378 7.65 25.78 -19.15
N ASP A 379 8.96 25.55 -19.11
CA ASP A 379 9.63 24.43 -19.75
C ASP A 379 10.42 23.63 -18.72
N GLY A 380 10.47 22.31 -18.88
CA GLY A 380 11.43 21.50 -18.14
C GLY A 380 11.01 21.12 -16.72
N ARG A 381 12.00 21.19 -15.83
CA ARG A 381 11.92 20.81 -14.41
C ARG A 381 12.48 21.94 -13.56
N PRO A 382 12.06 22.04 -12.28
CA PRO A 382 12.76 22.90 -11.33
C PRO A 382 14.22 22.46 -11.17
N GLY A 383 15.11 23.45 -11.05
CA GLY A 383 16.43 23.22 -10.46
C GLY A 383 16.27 23.10 -8.95
N LEU A 384 16.91 22.09 -8.36
CA LEU A 384 16.76 21.79 -6.93
C LEU A 384 18.12 21.67 -6.25
N SER A 385 18.22 22.27 -5.08
CA SER A 385 19.23 21.93 -4.08
C SER A 385 18.56 21.84 -2.69
N PHE A 386 19.25 21.25 -1.72
CA PHE A 386 18.66 20.95 -0.41
C PHE A 386 19.50 21.58 0.69
N LEU A 387 18.85 22.04 1.75
CA LEU A 387 19.54 22.68 2.87
C LEU A 387 19.16 22.02 4.18
N ARG A 388 20.17 21.48 4.86
CA ARG A 388 20.03 20.83 6.17
C ARG A 388 19.81 21.82 7.30
N ALA A 389 19.33 21.33 8.44
CA ALA A 389 19.16 22.12 9.66
C ALA A 389 20.47 22.80 10.09
N SER A 390 21.62 22.14 9.89
CA SER A 390 22.96 22.69 10.11
C SER A 390 23.35 23.84 9.16
N GLY A 391 22.60 24.06 8.08
CA GLY A 391 22.93 25.01 7.03
C GLY A 391 23.90 24.46 5.97
N THR A 392 24.16 23.16 5.96
CA THR A 392 24.95 22.50 4.90
C THR A 392 24.06 22.01 3.76
N VAL A 393 24.64 21.93 2.56
CA VAL A 393 23.98 21.41 1.35
C VAL A 393 24.47 19.97 1.12
N PRO A 394 23.61 18.95 1.19
CA PRO A 394 24.02 17.58 0.92
C PRO A 394 24.19 17.35 -0.58
N ASP A 395 25.08 16.43 -0.96
CA ASP A 395 25.18 15.96 -2.34
C ASP A 395 24.02 15.02 -2.65
N VAL A 396 23.17 15.41 -3.59
CA VAL A 396 21.95 14.68 -3.95
C VAL A 396 21.91 14.45 -5.45
N LEU A 397 21.76 13.19 -5.83
CA LEU A 397 21.59 12.81 -7.23
C LEU A 397 20.15 13.06 -7.67
N SER A 398 19.95 14.07 -8.50
CA SER A 398 18.64 14.37 -9.09
C SER A 398 18.47 13.68 -10.44
N GLU A 399 17.35 12.97 -10.63
CA GLU A 399 17.04 12.21 -11.84
C GLU A 399 15.65 12.57 -12.38
N PRO A 400 15.44 12.55 -13.71
CA PRO A 400 14.11 12.72 -14.26
C PRO A 400 13.20 11.54 -13.93
N GLU A 401 11.89 11.80 -13.80
CA GLU A 401 10.90 10.75 -13.62
C GLU A 401 10.88 9.72 -14.75
N ILE A 402 10.98 10.19 -15.99
CA ILE A 402 11.04 9.34 -17.18
C ILE A 402 12.37 9.61 -17.90
N PRO A 403 13.34 8.67 -17.84
CA PRO A 403 14.62 8.83 -18.51
C PRO A 403 14.47 8.96 -20.03
N GLY A 404 15.12 9.96 -20.62
CA GLY A 404 15.15 10.15 -22.08
C GLY A 404 13.92 10.84 -22.68
N GLN A 405 12.88 11.13 -21.89
CA GLN A 405 11.76 11.96 -22.33
C GLN A 405 12.16 13.44 -22.36
N SER A 406 11.78 14.13 -23.43
CA SER A 406 11.92 15.58 -23.51
C SER A 406 10.79 16.22 -22.71
N PRO A 407 11.07 17.15 -21.79
CA PRO A 407 10.03 17.80 -21.01
C PRO A 407 9.05 18.56 -21.90
N VAL A 408 7.80 18.57 -21.47
CA VAL A 408 6.70 19.26 -22.16
C VAL A 408 6.69 20.73 -21.77
N ARG A 409 6.45 21.60 -22.76
CA ARG A 409 6.22 23.03 -22.55
C ARG A 409 4.77 23.26 -22.14
N ILE A 410 4.54 23.91 -21.01
CA ILE A 410 3.19 24.23 -20.52
C ILE A 410 2.95 25.73 -20.48
N VAL A 411 1.70 26.17 -20.72
CA VAL A 411 1.30 27.57 -20.52
C VAL A 411 0.71 27.76 -19.14
N VAL A 412 1.29 28.66 -18.35
CA VAL A 412 0.78 29.06 -17.05
C VAL A 412 -0.01 30.38 -17.21
N PRO A 413 -1.35 30.36 -17.07
CA PRO A 413 -2.15 31.58 -17.18
C PRO A 413 -1.84 32.56 -16.01
N PRO A 414 -2.26 33.83 -16.10
CA PRO A 414 -2.19 34.77 -14.97
C PRO A 414 -2.81 34.17 -13.70
N GLY A 415 -2.07 34.16 -12.59
CA GLY A 415 -2.49 33.53 -11.33
C GLY A 415 -2.54 32.00 -11.35
N GLY A 416 -2.19 31.36 -12.47
CA GLY A 416 -2.12 29.91 -12.59
C GLY A 416 -0.92 29.33 -11.85
N VAL A 417 -1.04 28.07 -11.44
CA VAL A 417 0.02 27.35 -10.72
C VAL A 417 0.46 26.15 -11.54
N ALA A 418 1.77 26.03 -11.74
CA ALA A 418 2.43 24.81 -12.17
C ALA A 418 2.97 24.05 -10.95
N THR A 419 2.98 22.73 -11.02
CA THR A 419 3.50 21.84 -9.98
C THR A 419 4.52 20.87 -10.55
N SER A 420 5.46 20.44 -9.72
CA SER A 420 6.42 19.38 -10.02
C SER A 420 6.58 18.53 -8.76
N GLN A 421 6.45 17.22 -8.91
CA GLN A 421 6.56 16.27 -7.80
C GLN A 421 8.00 15.77 -7.67
N LEU A 422 8.50 15.78 -6.44
CA LEU A 422 9.75 15.16 -6.03
C LEU A 422 9.42 13.82 -5.37
N ARG A 423 10.22 12.80 -5.66
CA ARG A 423 10.09 11.48 -5.05
C ARG A 423 11.45 10.93 -4.63
N TRP A 424 11.55 10.40 -3.42
CA TRP A 424 12.75 9.73 -2.93
C TRP A 424 12.39 8.52 -2.06
N GLY A 425 13.36 7.64 -1.82
CA GLY A 425 13.20 6.53 -0.88
C GLY A 425 13.51 6.99 0.54
N ALA A 426 12.78 6.47 1.53
CA ALA A 426 13.01 6.81 2.93
C ALA A 426 14.46 6.47 3.36
N MET A 427 15.11 7.38 4.07
CA MET A 427 16.47 7.22 4.58
C MET A 427 16.48 7.22 6.10
N SER A 428 17.35 6.39 6.69
CA SER A 428 17.47 6.34 8.15
C SER A 428 18.19 7.58 8.67
N THR A 429 17.51 8.35 9.51
CA THR A 429 18.08 9.51 10.21
C THR A 429 18.75 9.13 11.54
N ALA A 430 18.79 7.84 11.89
CA ALA A 430 19.34 7.38 13.16
C ALA A 430 20.85 7.65 13.30
N ASN A 431 21.57 7.61 12.17
CA ASN A 431 23.02 7.85 12.11
C ASN A 431 23.39 9.20 11.48
N ASP A 432 22.42 9.91 10.90
CA ASP A 432 22.55 11.28 10.39
C ASP A 432 21.27 12.06 10.78
N PRO A 433 21.24 12.65 11.99
CA PRO A 433 20.07 13.35 12.49
C PRO A 433 19.88 14.74 11.86
N ASP A 434 20.81 15.19 11.01
CA ASP A 434 20.76 16.50 10.37
C ASP A 434 19.87 16.46 9.12
N GLN A 435 18.57 16.62 9.33
CA GLN A 435 17.57 16.53 8.28
C GLN A 435 17.55 17.77 7.36
N THR A 436 17.02 17.59 6.16
CA THR A 436 16.76 18.69 5.23
C THR A 436 15.56 19.52 5.72
N THR A 437 15.76 20.82 5.93
CA THR A 437 14.73 21.75 6.44
C THR A 437 14.32 22.80 5.43
N SER A 438 15.04 22.92 4.30
CA SER A 438 14.60 23.75 3.18
C SER A 438 14.95 23.09 1.85
N VAL A 439 14.08 23.28 0.86
CA VAL A 439 14.39 23.05 -0.55
C VAL A 439 14.69 24.40 -1.18
N LEU A 440 15.75 24.43 -1.96
CA LEU A 440 16.20 25.58 -2.70
C LEU A 440 15.78 25.38 -4.16
N VAL A 441 14.87 26.21 -4.66
CA VAL A 441 14.18 26.00 -5.92
C VAL A 441 14.53 27.09 -6.93
N THR A 442 14.98 26.68 -8.10
CA THR A 442 15.12 27.53 -9.28
C THR A 442 14.00 27.16 -10.27
N THR A 443 13.00 28.03 -10.43
CA THR A 443 11.78 27.72 -11.21
C THR A 443 12.04 27.62 -12.72
N VAL A 444 12.92 28.46 -13.24
CA VAL A 444 13.40 28.47 -14.63
C VAL A 444 14.92 28.67 -14.68
N PRO A 445 15.62 28.15 -15.70
CA PRO A 445 17.06 28.34 -15.84
C PRO A 445 17.48 29.82 -15.77
N GLY A 446 18.41 30.14 -14.86
CA GLY A 446 18.93 31.49 -14.66
C GLY A 446 18.10 32.41 -13.76
N ALA A 447 17.00 31.92 -13.19
CA ALA A 447 16.29 32.62 -12.11
C ALA A 447 17.07 32.58 -10.79
N ASP A 448 16.72 33.50 -9.89
CA ASP A 448 17.20 33.46 -8.51
C ASP A 448 16.60 32.24 -7.78
N GLU A 449 17.39 31.68 -6.88
CA GLU A 449 16.99 30.52 -6.08
C GLU A 449 16.07 30.95 -4.93
N ALA A 450 14.88 30.35 -4.86
CA ALA A 450 13.94 30.55 -3.78
C ALA A 450 14.17 29.52 -2.68
N ARG A 451 14.39 29.99 -1.44
CA ARG A 451 14.47 29.11 -0.27
C ARG A 451 13.07 28.84 0.28
N LEU A 452 12.64 27.59 0.18
CA LEU A 452 11.34 27.12 0.63
C LEU A 452 11.51 26.23 1.86
N ARG A 453 10.85 26.56 2.96
CA ARG A 453 10.91 25.77 4.19
C ARG A 453 9.97 24.58 4.10
N VAL A 454 10.53 23.37 4.19
CA VAL A 454 9.71 22.15 4.23
C VAL A 454 9.03 21.97 5.58
N THR A 455 9.61 22.54 6.64
CA THR A 455 9.05 22.53 8.00
C THR A 455 7.72 23.27 8.11
N ASP A 456 7.39 24.08 7.12
CA ASP A 456 6.13 24.82 7.05
C ASP A 456 5.02 23.99 6.35
N VAL A 457 5.35 22.79 5.84
CA VAL A 457 4.42 21.85 5.22
C VAL A 457 3.90 20.87 6.28
N PRO A 458 2.58 20.62 6.37
CA PRO A 458 2.02 19.61 7.27
C PRO A 458 2.66 18.24 7.07
N SER A 459 2.92 17.53 8.18
CA SER A 459 3.57 16.22 8.21
C SER A 459 5.07 16.21 7.86
N ALA A 460 5.69 17.37 7.63
CA ALA A 460 7.13 17.54 7.44
C ALA A 460 7.75 18.54 8.43
N GLU A 461 7.12 18.73 9.61
CA GLU A 461 7.46 19.78 10.58
C GLU A 461 8.88 19.64 11.15
N SER A 462 9.42 18.41 11.18
CA SER A 462 10.79 18.13 11.60
C SER A 462 11.83 18.27 10.47
N GLY A 463 11.37 18.44 9.23
CA GLY A 463 12.18 18.30 8.03
C GLY A 463 11.93 16.98 7.29
N VAL A 464 12.69 16.77 6.22
CA VAL A 464 12.63 15.57 5.37
C VAL A 464 13.97 14.84 5.36
N ASP A 465 13.91 13.53 5.18
CA ASP A 465 15.05 12.59 5.16
C ASP A 465 15.77 12.54 3.80
N ILE A 466 15.90 13.70 3.14
CA ILE A 466 16.78 13.87 1.98
C ILE A 466 18.17 14.19 2.53
N LEU A 467 19.04 13.18 2.56
CA LEU A 467 20.37 13.25 3.18
C LEU A 467 21.50 13.17 2.13
N GLU A 468 22.74 13.19 2.60
CA GLU A 468 23.92 12.97 1.75
C GLU A 468 23.81 11.66 0.95
N GLY A 469 24.01 11.74 -0.36
CA GLY A 469 23.93 10.61 -1.28
C GLY A 469 22.49 10.19 -1.62
N ALA A 470 21.48 10.96 -1.24
CA ALA A 470 20.10 10.69 -1.62
C ALA A 470 19.93 10.69 -3.15
N ARG A 471 18.99 9.88 -3.62
CA ARG A 471 18.50 9.91 -5.00
C ARG A 471 17.10 10.50 -5.00
N VAL A 472 16.92 11.61 -5.71
CA VAL A 472 15.64 12.30 -5.84
C VAL A 472 15.21 12.25 -7.30
N VAL A 473 14.02 11.69 -7.53
CA VAL A 473 13.35 11.73 -8.82
C VAL A 473 12.53 13.01 -8.89
N VAL A 474 12.66 13.75 -10.00
CA VAL A 474 12.05 15.06 -10.21
C VAL A 474 11.14 14.99 -11.44
N GLY A 475 9.84 15.21 -11.22
CA GLY A 475 8.84 15.30 -12.27
C GLY A 475 8.95 16.60 -13.06
N ASP A 476 8.48 16.60 -14.31
CA ASP A 476 8.37 17.80 -15.14
C ASP A 476 7.31 18.77 -14.58
N TRP A 477 7.36 20.03 -15.02
CA TRP A 477 6.30 20.98 -14.71
C TRP A 477 4.98 20.56 -15.37
N VAL A 478 3.93 20.44 -14.56
CA VAL A 478 2.56 20.20 -15.01
C VAL A 478 1.63 21.30 -14.48
N ARG A 479 0.50 21.55 -15.13
CA ARG A 479 -0.50 22.49 -14.59
C ARG A 479 -1.22 21.86 -13.41
N ALA A 480 -1.41 22.63 -12.33
CA ALA A 480 -2.32 22.22 -11.26
C ALA A 480 -3.73 22.05 -11.82
N SER A 481 -4.40 20.93 -11.53
CA SER A 481 -5.82 20.75 -11.83
C SER A 481 -6.64 21.71 -10.97
N SER A 482 -7.50 22.50 -11.62
CA SER A 482 -8.44 23.41 -10.96
C SER A 482 -9.63 22.69 -10.36
#